data_AF-A0A7W0PI67-F1
#
_entry.id   AF-A0A7W0PI67-F1
#
_cell.length_a   1.000
_cell.length_b   1.000
_cell.length_c   1.000
_cell.angle_alpha   90.00
_cell.angle_beta   90.00
_cell.angle_gamma   90.00
#
_symmetry.space_group_name_H-M   'P 1'
#
loop_
_entity.id
_entity.type
_entity.pdbx_description
1 polymer ?
#
loop_
_entity_poly.entity_id
_entity_poly.type
_entity_poly.pdbx_seq_one_letter_code
_entity_poly.pdbx_strand_id
1 'polypeptide(L)'
;MSVMPSTTGHLGQPRGIGFGILLFIITFGIYGLYWVYKTHEEMKQHTGDGVGGVLGLVIWILIWPVNAFVIPSEIGKMYQRDGREPPVTGWTGLWLFPGFILLIPAIVWFVKVQGSLNRYWESKAAAAPAAAPATA
;
A
#
# COMPACT_ATOMS: atom_id res chain seq x y z
N MET A 1 22.89 27.27 -8.62
CA MET A 1 22.38 26.31 -7.63
C MET A 1 21.19 25.61 -8.24
N SER A 2 21.37 24.35 -8.64
CA SER A 2 20.32 23.54 -9.26
C SER A 2 19.28 23.21 -8.19
N VAL A 3 18.10 23.83 -8.25
CA VAL A 3 16.96 23.46 -7.43
C VAL A 3 16.54 22.06 -7.89
N MET A 4 16.92 21.03 -7.13
CA MET A 4 16.43 19.67 -7.41
C MET A 4 14.91 19.71 -7.24
N PRO A 5 14.14 19.24 -8.23
CA PRO A 5 12.70 19.19 -8.09
C PRO A 5 12.38 18.23 -6.94
N SER A 6 11.81 18.78 -5.87
CA SER A 6 11.22 18.03 -4.77
C SER A 6 9.96 17.32 -5.27
N THR A 7 10.14 16.32 -6.12
CA THR A 7 9.06 15.46 -6.64
C THR A 7 9.12 14.10 -5.96
N THR A 8 9.23 14.10 -4.64
CA THR A 8 8.82 12.93 -3.85
C THR A 8 7.30 13.09 -3.70
N GLY A 9 6.50 12.36 -4.48
CA GLY A 9 5.05 12.54 -4.51
C GLY A 9 4.40 12.38 -3.14
N HIS A 10 3.19 12.91 -2.98
CA HIS A 10 2.49 12.98 -1.70
C HIS A 10 2.55 11.64 -0.94
N LEU A 11 2.93 11.72 0.34
CA LEU A 11 2.98 10.56 1.22
C LEU A 11 1.57 10.02 1.45
N GLY A 12 1.40 8.70 1.33
CA GLY A 12 0.17 8.02 1.71
C GLY A 12 -0.07 8.13 3.21
N GLN A 13 -1.34 8.11 3.61
CA GLN A 13 -1.71 8.23 5.01
C GLN A 13 -1.57 6.88 5.73
N PRO A 14 -0.87 6.84 6.90
CA PRO A 14 -0.87 5.70 7.80
C PRO A 14 -2.31 5.24 8.10
N ARG A 15 -2.59 3.95 7.95
CA ARG A 15 -3.93 3.38 8.12
C ARG A 15 -3.92 2.27 9.15
N GLY A 16 -4.85 2.35 10.11
CA GLY A 16 -5.00 1.34 11.14
C GLY A 16 -5.43 -0.01 10.56
N ILE A 17 -4.62 -1.04 10.75
CA ILE A 17 -4.87 -2.40 10.23
C ILE A 17 -6.20 -2.96 10.74
N GLY A 18 -6.47 -2.80 12.05
CA GLY A 18 -7.73 -3.25 12.66
C GLY A 18 -8.96 -2.51 12.14
N PHE A 19 -8.84 -1.21 11.86
CA PHE A 19 -9.92 -0.40 11.29
C PHE A 19 -10.26 -0.82 9.85
N GLY A 20 -9.22 -1.13 9.04
CA GLY A 20 -9.41 -1.65 7.69
C GLY A 20 -10.13 -3.00 7.65
N ILE A 21 -9.76 -3.92 8.54
CA ILE A 21 -10.43 -5.23 8.67
C ILE A 21 -11.87 -5.06 9.14
N LEU A 22 -12.10 -4.21 10.15
CA LEU A 22 -13.43 -3.94 10.68
C LEU A 22 -14.36 -3.37 9.59
N LEU A 23 -13.90 -2.36 8.85
CA LEU A 23 -14.67 -1.79 7.75
C LEU A 23 -14.89 -2.80 6.61
N PHE A 24 -13.91 -3.65 6.30
CA PHE A 24 -14.09 -4.70 5.31
C PHE A 24 -15.22 -5.66 5.70
N ILE A 25 -15.31 -6.07 6.97
CA ILE A 25 -16.36 -6.95 7.48
C ILE A 25 -17.72 -6.22 7.49
N ILE A 26 -17.78 -5.00 8.03
CA ILE A 26 -19.03 -4.21 8.15
C ILE A 26 -19.62 -3.90 6.77
N THR A 27 -18.76 -3.60 5.79
CA THR A 27 -19.18 -3.24 4.43
C THR A 27 -19.34 -4.43 3.49
N PHE A 28 -19.28 -5.67 4.00
CA PHE A 28 -19.32 -6.90 3.19
C PHE A 28 -18.32 -6.89 2.02
N GLY A 29 -17.12 -6.34 2.24
CA GLY A 29 -16.05 -6.29 1.26
C GLY A 29 -16.08 -5.08 0.31
N ILE A 30 -17.11 -4.22 0.36
CA ILE A 30 -17.17 -2.99 -0.46
C ILE A 30 -16.00 -2.05 -0.12
N TYR A 31 -15.63 -1.95 1.16
CA TYR A 31 -14.46 -1.18 1.59
C TYR A 31 -13.16 -1.66 0.93
N GLY A 32 -13.07 -2.96 0.58
CA GLY A 32 -11.93 -3.51 -0.15
C GLY A 32 -11.69 -2.80 -1.48
N LEU A 33 -12.75 -2.49 -2.23
CA LEU A 33 -12.67 -1.75 -3.50
C LEU A 33 -12.05 -0.36 -3.31
N TYR A 34 -12.54 0.37 -2.32
CA TYR A 34 -12.03 1.69 -1.97
C TYR A 34 -10.57 1.62 -1.53
N TRP A 35 -10.24 0.65 -0.69
CA TRP A 35 -8.88 0.45 -0.18
C TRP A 35 -7.88 0.11 -1.30
N VAL A 36 -8.25 -0.74 -2.25
CA VAL A 36 -7.41 -1.08 -3.42
C VAL A 36 -7.16 0.17 -4.27
N TYR A 37 -8.23 0.90 -4.63
CA TYR A 37 -8.12 2.13 -5.40
C TYR A 37 -7.17 3.14 -4.72
N LYS A 38 -7.43 3.45 -3.45
CA LYS A 38 -6.62 4.42 -2.69
C LYS A 38 -5.17 3.98 -2.56
N THR A 39 -4.93 2.69 -2.30
CA THR A 39 -3.57 2.16 -2.11
C THR A 39 -2.76 2.26 -3.40
N HIS A 40 -3.32 1.85 -4.55
CA HIS A 40 -2.63 1.99 -5.83
C HIS A 40 -2.46 3.45 -6.26
N GLU A 41 -3.42 4.32 -5.96
CA GLU A 41 -3.34 5.74 -6.26
C GLU A 41 -2.22 6.42 -5.46
N GLU A 42 -2.13 6.18 -4.15
CA GLU A 42 -1.06 6.71 -3.30
C GLU A 42 0.33 6.18 -3.72
N MET A 43 0.44 4.89 -4.03
CA MET A 43 1.68 4.30 -4.52
C MET A 43 2.11 4.91 -5.85
N LYS A 44 1.18 5.07 -6.80
CA LYS A 44 1.46 5.71 -8.10
C LYS A 44 1.84 7.17 -7.94
N GLN A 45 1.13 7.92 -7.10
CA GLN A 45 1.44 9.33 -6.84
C GLN A 45 2.84 9.48 -6.25
N HIS A 46 3.25 8.56 -5.36
CA HIS A 46 4.56 8.62 -4.72
C HIS A 46 5.72 8.12 -5.60
N THR A 47 5.56 6.99 -6.26
CA THR A 47 6.62 6.36 -7.08
C THR A 47 6.67 6.94 -8.50
N GLY A 48 5.62 7.62 -8.96
CA GLY A 48 5.45 8.10 -10.34
C GLY A 48 5.25 6.98 -11.37
N ASP A 49 5.36 5.74 -10.94
CA ASP A 49 5.53 4.56 -11.77
C ASP A 49 4.90 3.35 -11.03
N GLY A 50 3.64 3.06 -11.37
CA GLY A 50 2.79 2.07 -10.69
C GLY A 50 1.46 1.89 -11.43
N VAL A 51 0.76 0.78 -11.15
CA VAL A 51 -0.51 0.41 -11.80
C VAL A 51 -1.52 1.57 -11.74
N GLY A 52 -1.60 2.27 -10.60
CA GLY A 52 -2.49 3.42 -10.39
C GLY A 52 -3.89 3.03 -9.97
N GLY A 53 -4.59 3.93 -9.28
CA GLY A 53 -5.86 3.62 -8.61
C GLY A 53 -6.91 3.05 -9.56
N VAL A 54 -7.04 3.66 -10.74
CA VAL A 54 -8.02 3.26 -11.76
C VAL A 54 -7.69 1.89 -12.35
N LEU A 55 -6.43 1.62 -12.72
CA LEU A 55 -6.05 0.32 -13.27
C LEU A 55 -6.11 -0.78 -12.20
N GLY A 56 -5.79 -0.46 -10.95
CA GLY A 56 -5.94 -1.36 -9.81
C GLY A 56 -7.42 -1.72 -9.56
N LEU A 57 -8.34 -0.79 -9.76
CA LEU A 57 -9.78 -1.02 -9.68
C LEU A 57 -10.28 -1.91 -10.83
N VAL A 58 -9.80 -1.67 -12.06
CA VAL A 58 -10.11 -2.48 -13.24
C VAL A 58 -9.63 -3.92 -13.05
N ILE A 59 -8.39 -4.11 -12.55
CA ILE A 59 -7.86 -5.44 -12.20
C ILE A 59 -8.69 -6.09 -11.09
N TRP A 60 -9.16 -5.33 -10.10
CA TRP A 60 -10.00 -5.87 -9.04
C TRP A 60 -11.35 -6.40 -9.57
N ILE A 61 -11.95 -5.72 -10.54
CA ILE A 61 -13.26 -6.10 -11.10
C ILE A 61 -13.13 -7.26 -12.09
N LEU A 62 -12.11 -7.25 -12.95
CA LEU A 62 -11.94 -8.25 -14.01
C LEU A 62 -11.12 -9.47 -13.57
N ILE A 63 -10.15 -9.28 -12.68
CA ILE A 63 -9.18 -10.31 -12.28
C ILE A 63 -8.89 -10.18 -10.78
N TRP A 64 -9.96 -10.24 -9.98
CA TRP A 64 -9.94 -10.13 -8.52
C TRP A 64 -8.79 -10.91 -7.82
N PRO A 65 -8.45 -12.16 -8.19
CA PRO A 65 -7.35 -12.91 -7.55
C PRO A 65 -5.96 -12.33 -7.81
N VAL A 66 -5.76 -11.65 -8.94
CA VAL A 66 -4.45 -11.13 -9.33
C VAL A 66 -4.03 -9.97 -8.44
N ASN A 67 -4.98 -9.18 -7.92
CA ASN A 67 -4.66 -8.08 -7.01
C ASN A 67 -4.00 -8.54 -5.69
N ALA A 68 -4.25 -9.78 -5.27
CA ALA A 68 -3.56 -10.39 -4.13
C ALA A 68 -2.04 -10.42 -4.33
N PHE A 69 -1.58 -10.56 -5.59
CA PHE A 69 -0.17 -10.63 -5.96
C PHE A 69 0.39 -9.26 -6.37
N VAL A 70 -0.43 -8.42 -7.01
CA VAL A 70 0.01 -7.10 -7.50
C VAL A 70 0.37 -6.17 -6.36
N ILE A 71 -0.49 -6.01 -5.34
CA ILE A 71 -0.24 -5.06 -4.23
C ILE A 71 1.08 -5.38 -3.49
N PRO A 72 1.34 -6.62 -3.03
CA PRO A 72 2.62 -6.96 -2.41
C PRO A 72 3.81 -6.77 -3.34
N SER A 73 3.64 -6.99 -4.65
CA SER A 73 4.72 -6.81 -5.62
C SER A 73 5.07 -5.33 -5.83
N GLU A 74 4.08 -4.43 -5.80
CA GLU A 74 4.33 -2.99 -5.89
C GLU A 74 5.05 -2.48 -4.63
N ILE A 75 4.59 -2.89 -3.44
CA ILE A 75 5.26 -2.54 -2.19
C ILE A 75 6.70 -3.06 -2.19
N GLY A 76 6.92 -4.30 -2.61
CA GLY A 76 8.27 -4.86 -2.72
C GLY A 76 9.17 -4.04 -3.65
N LYS A 77 8.65 -3.59 -4.81
CA LYS A 77 9.37 -2.71 -5.73
C LYS A 77 9.68 -1.34 -5.12
N MET A 78 8.76 -0.76 -4.33
CA MET A 78 8.99 0.51 -3.62
C MET A 78 10.13 0.38 -2.61
N TYR A 79 10.15 -0.69 -1.82
CA TYR A 79 11.25 -0.98 -0.88
C TYR A 79 12.60 -1.18 -1.61
N GLN A 80 12.60 -1.93 -2.71
CA GLN A 80 13.81 -2.15 -3.51
C GLN A 80 14.34 -0.86 -4.14
N ARG A 81 13.45 0.02 -4.63
CA ARG A 81 13.83 1.35 -5.14
C ARG A 81 14.53 2.22 -4.09
N ASP A 82 14.16 2.04 -2.82
CA ASP A 82 14.82 2.68 -1.68
C ASP A 82 16.03 1.91 -1.14
N GLY A 83 16.47 0.84 -1.81
CA GLY A 83 17.58 -0.01 -1.39
C GLY A 83 17.30 -0.83 -0.11
N ARG A 84 16.03 -0.98 0.29
CA ARG A 84 15.62 -1.76 1.46
C ARG A 84 15.15 -3.16 1.05
N GLU A 85 15.32 -4.12 1.96
CA GLU A 85 14.77 -5.46 1.76
C GLU A 85 13.24 -5.42 1.76
N PRO A 86 12.57 -6.04 0.76
CA PRO A 86 11.12 -6.02 0.65
C PRO A 86 10.48 -6.92 1.74
N PRO A 87 9.69 -6.36 2.67
CA PRO A 87 9.05 -7.15 3.74
C PRO A 87 7.92 -8.04 3.21
N VAL A 88 7.40 -7.73 2.01
CA VAL A 88 6.37 -8.48 1.29
C VAL A 88 6.77 -8.59 -0.18
N THR A 89 6.52 -9.75 -0.78
CA THR A 89 6.74 -10.02 -2.21
C THR A 89 5.44 -10.49 -2.85
N GLY A 90 5.39 -10.59 -4.19
CA GLY A 90 4.21 -11.07 -4.92
C GLY A 90 3.68 -12.42 -4.41
N TRP A 91 4.56 -13.31 -3.95
CA TRP A 91 4.20 -14.59 -3.32
C TRP A 91 3.38 -14.47 -2.04
N THR A 92 3.41 -13.30 -1.38
CA THR A 92 2.51 -13.01 -0.25
C THR A 92 1.05 -13.17 -0.69
N GLY A 93 0.70 -12.87 -1.94
CA GLY A 93 -0.63 -13.08 -2.52
C GLY A 93 -1.15 -14.51 -2.42
N LEU A 94 -0.27 -15.51 -2.33
CA LEU A 94 -0.67 -16.91 -2.17
C LEU A 94 -1.41 -17.14 -0.85
N TRP A 95 -1.21 -16.30 0.18
CA TRP A 95 -1.94 -16.42 1.44
C TRP A 95 -3.44 -16.13 1.32
N LEU A 96 -3.84 -15.35 0.33
CA LEU A 96 -5.26 -15.10 0.04
C LEU A 96 -5.96 -16.30 -0.61
N PHE A 97 -5.21 -17.21 -1.27
CA PHE A 97 -5.78 -18.35 -1.99
C PHE A 97 -6.46 -19.38 -1.05
N PRO A 98 -5.80 -19.88 0.02
CA PRO A 98 -6.50 -20.61 1.09
C PRO A 98 -7.33 -19.68 1.98
N GLY A 99 -6.98 -18.39 2.04
CA GLY A 99 -7.67 -17.37 2.82
C GLY A 99 -9.09 -17.04 2.33
N PHE A 100 -9.41 -17.33 1.07
CA PHE A 100 -10.75 -17.17 0.54
C PHE A 100 -11.76 -18.12 1.21
N ILE A 101 -11.29 -19.31 1.60
CA ILE A 101 -12.09 -20.32 2.32
C ILE A 101 -11.92 -20.13 3.84
N LEU A 102 -10.78 -19.60 4.30
CA LEU A 102 -10.43 -19.44 5.70
C LEU A 102 -10.14 -17.96 6.03
N LEU A 103 -10.98 -17.33 6.86
CA LEU A 103 -10.86 -15.91 7.23
C LEU A 103 -9.47 -15.51 7.79
N ILE A 104 -8.78 -16.44 8.46
CA ILE A 104 -7.51 -16.20 9.16
C ILE A 104 -6.35 -15.87 8.18
N PRO A 105 -6.04 -16.69 7.15
CA PRO A 105 -5.01 -16.34 6.18
C PRO A 105 -5.24 -15.00 5.45
N ALA A 106 -6.50 -14.65 5.16
CA ALA A 106 -6.83 -13.35 4.58
C ALA A 106 -6.47 -12.18 5.52
N ILE A 107 -6.73 -12.34 6.82
CA ILE A 107 -6.32 -11.37 7.85
C ILE A 107 -4.79 -11.25 7.92
N VAL A 108 -4.06 -12.37 7.93
CA VAL A 108 -2.58 -12.37 7.97
C VAL A 108 -2.00 -11.65 6.75
N TRP A 109 -2.55 -11.90 5.57
CA TRP A 109 -2.19 -11.21 4.34
C TRP A 109 -2.38 -9.69 4.48
N PHE A 110 -3.57 -9.28 4.93
CA PHE A 110 -3.91 -7.86 5.08
C PHE A 110 -2.99 -7.17 6.10
N VAL A 111 -2.73 -7.81 7.25
CA VAL A 111 -1.82 -7.30 8.29
C VAL A 111 -0.41 -7.12 7.74
N LYS A 112 0.12 -8.07 6.96
CA LYS A 112 1.45 -7.95 6.35
C LYS A 112 1.52 -6.79 5.36
N VAL A 113 0.52 -6.72 4.46
CA VAL A 113 0.46 -5.67 3.44
C VAL A 113 0.32 -4.30 4.08
N GLN A 114 -0.66 -4.10 4.96
CA GLN A 114 -0.85 -2.82 5.64
C GLN A 114 0.32 -2.49 6.59
N GLY A 115 0.83 -3.46 7.33
CA GLY A 115 1.98 -3.24 8.21
C GLY A 115 3.26 -2.88 7.45
N SER A 116 3.46 -3.41 6.25
CA SER A 116 4.57 -2.99 5.38
C SER A 116 4.37 -1.58 4.83
N LEU A 117 3.16 -1.29 4.33
CA LEU A 117 2.85 0.01 3.75
C LEU A 117 2.91 1.13 4.82
N ASN A 118 2.40 0.87 6.02
CA ASN A 118 2.41 1.80 7.13
C ASN A 118 3.84 2.13 7.58
N ARG A 119 4.68 1.10 7.77
CA ARG A 119 6.11 1.29 8.09
C ARG A 119 6.85 2.06 7.00
N TYR A 120 6.50 1.83 5.74
CA TYR A 120 7.07 2.58 4.62
C TYR A 120 6.75 4.07 4.74
N TRP A 121 5.46 4.42 4.91
CA TRP A 121 5.03 5.81 5.07
C TRP A 121 5.60 6.46 6.32
N GLU A 122 5.61 5.77 7.46
CA GLU A 122 6.25 6.24 8.70
C GLU A 122 7.74 6.52 8.50
N SER A 123 8.47 5.64 7.79
CA SER A 123 9.89 5.84 7.51
C SER A 123 10.14 7.07 6.62
N LYS A 124 9.24 7.35 5.68
CA LYS A 124 9.33 8.52 4.80
C LYS A 124 8.86 9.81 5.51
N ALA A 125 7.85 9.73 6.37
CA ALA A 125 7.42 10.84 7.21
C ALA A 125 8.48 11.23 8.24
N ALA A 126 9.19 10.24 8.83
CA ALA A 126 10.33 10.49 9.72
C ALA A 126 11.57 11.03 9.00
N ALA A 127 11.72 10.71 7.70
CA ALA A 127 12.77 11.24 6.84
C ALA A 127 12.41 12.60 6.21
N ALA A 128 11.12 12.99 6.21
CA ALA A 128 10.71 14.35 5.89
C ALA A 128 11.25 15.24 7.02
N PRO A 129 12.18 16.16 6.72
CA PRO A 129 12.89 16.89 7.76
C PRO A 129 11.90 17.67 8.61
N ALA A 130 12.25 17.83 9.88
CA ALA A 130 11.90 18.99 10.68
C ALA A 130 12.13 20.25 9.84
N ALA A 131 11.12 20.66 9.08
CA ALA A 131 11.14 21.86 8.29
C ALA A 131 10.92 23.02 9.27
N ALA A 132 12.06 23.45 9.83
CA ALA A 132 12.33 24.69 10.56
C ALA A 132 11.48 24.99 11.80
N PRO A 133 12.08 25.23 12.99
CA PRO A 133 11.41 26.09 13.95
C PRO A 133 11.18 27.44 13.26
N ALA A 134 9.92 27.85 13.16
CA ALA A 134 9.58 29.21 12.78
C ALA A 134 10.20 30.16 13.81
N THR A 135 11.37 30.70 13.52
CA THR A 135 11.91 31.86 14.22
C THR A 135 11.04 33.05 13.82
N ALA A 136 10.20 33.49 14.76
CA ALA A 136 9.53 34.79 14.74
C ALA A 136 10.28 35.75 15.65
#